data_AF-A0A6P2W769-F1
#
_entry.id   AF-A0A6P2W769-F1
#
_cell.length_a   1.000
_cell.length_b   1.000
_cell.length_c   1.000
_cell.angle_alpha   90.00
_cell.angle_beta   90.00
_cell.angle_gamma   90.00
#
_symmetry.space_group_name_H-M   'P 1'
#
loop_
_entity.id
_entity.type
_entity.pdbx_description
1 polymer ?
#
loop_
_entity_poly.entity_id
_entity_poly.type
_entity_poly.pdbx_seq_one_letter_code
_entity_poly.pdbx_strand_id
1 'polypeptide(L)' 'MSGFDGAKVDAACFAGTAIKRNFLVNLGYGDPAGLFPRSPRFDFDDIARIE' A
#
# COMPACT_ATOMS: atom_id res chain seq x y z
N MET A 1 -0.75 -0.55 2.34
CA MET A 1 -1.45 0.54 3.08
C MET A 1 -0.42 1.43 3.78
N SER A 2 -0.63 2.75 3.85
CA SER A 2 0.26 3.70 4.54
C SER A 2 -0.35 4.36 5.78
N GLY A 3 -1.66 4.21 6.02
CA GLY A 3 -2.38 4.78 7.17
C GLY A 3 -2.19 3.98 8.47
N PHE A 4 -0.95 3.75 8.89
CA PHE A 4 -0.62 3.03 10.13
C PHE A 4 0.46 3.76 10.94
N ASP A 5 0.56 3.44 12.23
CA ASP A 5 1.64 3.96 13.07
C ASP A 5 2.95 3.31 12.65
N GLY A 6 3.68 4.08 11.86
CA GLY A 6 4.90 4.64 12.38
C GLY A 6 5.86 3.75 13.22
N ALA A 7 6.52 4.47 14.11
CA ALA A 7 7.51 3.94 15.02
C ALA A 7 7.08 2.64 15.71
N LYS A 8 5.78 2.41 15.93
CA LYS A 8 5.28 1.17 16.55
C LYS A 8 5.61 -0.09 15.76
N VAL A 9 5.46 -0.08 14.43
CA VAL A 9 5.78 -1.28 13.62
C VAL A 9 7.29 -1.50 13.55
N ASP A 10 8.10 -0.43 13.40
CA ASP A 10 9.57 -0.59 13.44
C ASP A 10 10.03 -1.12 14.81
N ALA A 11 9.48 -0.60 15.90
CA ALA A 11 9.81 -1.05 17.25
C ALA A 11 9.39 -2.51 17.51
N ALA A 12 8.22 -2.92 17.02
CA ALA A 12 7.71 -4.27 17.25
C ALA A 12 8.43 -5.34 16.41
N CYS A 13 8.84 -5.01 15.18
CA CYS A 13 9.30 -6.02 14.20
C CYS A 13 10.78 -5.89 13.81
N PHE A 14 11.39 -4.71 13.96
CA PHE A 14 12.71 -4.39 13.38
C PHE A 14 13.66 -3.71 14.39
N ALA A 15 13.37 -3.77 15.69
CA ALA A 15 14.21 -3.18 16.72
C ALA A 15 15.66 -3.69 16.65
N GLY A 16 16.61 -2.77 16.76
CA GLY A 16 18.05 -3.07 16.70
C GLY A 16 18.59 -3.34 15.29
N THR A 17 17.76 -3.20 14.25
CA THR A 17 18.20 -3.32 12.84
C THR A 17 18.23 -1.95 12.16
N ALA A 18 18.85 -1.89 10.98
CA ALA A 18 18.77 -0.73 10.08
C ALA A 18 17.52 -0.77 9.16
N ILE A 19 16.70 -1.82 9.26
CA ILE A 19 15.51 -2.00 8.42
C ILE A 19 14.42 -1.03 8.86
N LYS A 20 13.77 -0.40 7.88
CA LYS A 20 12.57 0.41 8.08
C LYS A 20 11.45 -0.15 7.23
N ARG A 21 10.24 -0.21 7.79
CA ARG A 21 9.05 -0.52 6.99
C ARG A 21 8.79 0.55 5.93
N ASN A 22 8.18 0.13 4.84
CA ASN A 22 7.72 1.02 3.77
C ASN A 22 6.19 1.02 3.71
N PHE A 23 5.60 -0.16 3.54
CA PHE A 23 4.16 -0.36 3.51
C PHE A 23 3.80 -1.71 4.10
N LEU A 24 2.54 -1.86 4.51
CA LEU A 24 1.97 -3.14 4.92
C LEU A 24 1.15 -3.77 3.79
N VAL A 25 1.31 -5.09 3.63
CA VAL A 25 0.51 -5.95 2.76
C VAL A 25 -0.27 -6.92 3.63
N ASN A 26 -1.60 -6.83 3.58
CA ASN A 26 -2.48 -7.78 4.26
C ASN A 26 -2.81 -8.90 3.28
N LEU A 27 -2.61 -10.15 3.69
CA LEU A 27 -2.94 -11.33 2.91
C LEU A 27 -4.08 -12.09 3.59
N GLY A 28 -5.02 -12.58 2.80
CA GLY A 28 -6.18 -13.32 3.29
C GLY A 28 -7.24 -13.48 2.20
N TYR A 29 -8.36 -14.11 2.56
CA TYR A 29 -9.52 -14.21 1.69
C TYR A 29 -10.41 -12.97 1.86
N GLY A 30 -10.67 -12.26 0.77
CA GLY A 30 -11.57 -11.10 0.77
C GLY A 30 -13.03 -11.53 0.68
N ASP A 31 -13.93 -10.76 1.30
CA ASP A 31 -15.37 -10.90 1.11
C ASP A 31 -15.80 -10.22 -0.21
N PRO A 32 -16.32 -10.97 -1.20
CA PRO A 32 -16.78 -10.40 -2.46
C PRO A 32 -17.86 -9.32 -2.30
N ALA A 33 -18.67 -9.37 -1.24
CA ALA A 33 -19.73 -8.40 -0.99
C ALA A 33 -19.18 -7.00 -0.62
N GLY A 34 -17.94 -6.92 -0.12
CA GLY A 34 -17.27 -5.68 0.23
C GLY A 34 -16.45 -5.06 -0.91
N LEU A 35 -16.44 -5.66 -2.10
CA LEU A 35 -15.63 -5.17 -3.22
C LEU A 35 -16.32 -4.02 -3.94
N PHE A 36 -15.60 -2.91 -4.08
CA PHE A 36 -15.99 -1.80 -4.94
C PHE A 36 -15.64 -2.10 -6.41
N PRO A 37 -16.40 -1.56 -7.38
CA PRO A 37 -15.96 -1.54 -8.77
C PRO A 37 -14.58 -0.87 -8.92
N ARG A 38 -13.88 -1.21 -10.00
CA ARG A 38 -12.60 -0.57 -10.32
C ARG A 38 -12.76 0.95 -10.40
N SER A 39 -12.02 1.68 -9.59
CA SER A 39 -12.02 3.15 -9.61
C SER A 39 -11.48 3.68 -10.94
N PRO A 40 -11.87 4.91 -11.34
CA PRO A 40 -11.34 5.58 -12.52
C PRO A 40 -9.80 5.60 -12.50
N ARG A 41 -9.20 5.43 -13.68
CA ARG A 41 -7.77 5.61 -13.91
C ARG A 41 -7.62 6.70 -14.96
N PHE A 42 -6.52 7.44 -14.87
CA PHE A 42 -6.16 8.41 -15.90
C PHE A 42 -6.00 7.71 -17.25
N ASP A 43 -6.34 8.42 -18.32
CA ASP A 43 -6.00 7.99 -19.67
C ASP A 43 -4.48 8.12 -19.86
N PHE A 44 -3.91 7.42 -20.85
CA PHE A 44 -2.46 7.42 -21.07
C PHE A 44 -1.92 8.83 -21.30
N ASP A 45 -2.58 9.61 -22.16
CA ASP A 45 -2.16 10.96 -22.55
C ASP A 45 -2.25 11.97 -21.39
N ASP A 46 -2.99 11.65 -20.32
CA ASP A 46 -3.04 12.47 -19.11
C ASP A 46 -1.74 12.37 -18.29
N ILE A 47 -1.03 11.24 -18.37
CA ILE A 47 0.08 10.91 -17.46
C ILE A 47 1.40 10.55 -18.17
N ALA A 48 1.40 10.35 -19.49
CA ALA A 48 2.56 9.91 -20.25
C ALA A 48 2.65 10.58 -21.63
N ARG A 49 3.86 10.62 -22.18
CA ARG A 49 4.19 11.15 -23.52
C ARG A 49 5.21 10.25 -24.20
N ILE A 50 5.21 10.27 -25.52
CA ILE A 50 6.22 9.59 -26.35
C ILE A 50 6.95 10.70 -27.11
N GLU A 51 8.27 10.78 -26.91
CA GLU A 51 9.19 11.75 -27.53
C GLU A 51 10.28 11.02 -28.33
#